data_AF-A0A267G047-F1
#
_entry.id   AF-A0A267G047-F1
#
_cell.length_a   1.000
_cell.length_b   1.000
_cell.length_c   1.000
_cell.angle_alpha   90.00
_cell.angle_beta   90.00
_cell.angle_gamma   90.00
#
_symmetry.space_group_name_H-M   'P 1'
#
loop_
_entity.id
_entity.type
_entity.pdbx_description
1 polymer ?
#
loop_
_entity_poly.entity_id
_entity_poly.type
_entity_poly.pdbx_seq_one_letter_code
_entity_poly.pdbx_strand_id
1 'polypeptide(L)'
;MPTLPGPPLPAYLRTSYLSHAQKVCRLYKAALYEVRAKHHERLDYRYHAVLLRQRFDENREVEDPIKAKALLESAYSELQAKKSYFPFRWPNDPGGVAFGRWQYYPDALLDLWHPLEKAQYPDYFARREQRKKEYIERWHQKYGQDARDTGEWTGPMG
;
A
#
# COMPACT_ATOMS: atom_id res chain seq x y z
N MET A 1 -34.13 1.93 8.24
CA MET A 1 -33.08 0.95 7.85
C MET A 1 -31.77 1.70 7.72
N PRO A 2 -30.72 1.41 8.52
CA PRO A 2 -29.41 1.99 8.29
C PRO A 2 -28.88 1.48 6.94
N THR A 3 -28.59 2.40 6.02
CA THR A 3 -28.04 2.08 4.71
C THR A 3 -26.63 1.49 4.91
N LEU A 4 -26.35 0.36 4.27
CA LEU A 4 -25.01 -0.23 4.30
C LEU A 4 -24.02 0.80 3.75
N PRO A 5 -22.86 1.03 4.40
CA PRO A 5 -21.86 1.94 3.88
C PRO A 5 -21.43 1.45 2.50
N GLY A 6 -21.49 2.37 1.53
CA GLY A 6 -21.08 2.09 0.16
C GLY A 6 -19.67 1.49 0.08
N PRO A 7 -19.30 0.88 -1.06
CA PRO A 7 -17.97 0.32 -1.28
C PRO A 7 -16.90 1.35 -0.88
N PRO A 8 -15.94 0.98 -0.02
CA PRO A 8 -14.95 1.96 0.40
C PRO A 8 -14.12 2.32 -0.82
N LEU A 9 -13.88 3.62 -1.03
CA LEU A 9 -13.11 4.12 -2.18
C LEU A 9 -11.82 3.31 -2.34
N PRO A 10 -11.39 2.98 -3.58
CA PRO A 10 -10.17 2.22 -3.79
C PRO A 10 -8.98 2.96 -3.16
N ALA A 11 -8.01 2.22 -2.62
CA ALA A 11 -6.99 2.76 -1.72
C ALA A 11 -6.19 3.93 -2.30
N TYR A 12 -5.98 3.96 -3.62
CA TYR A 12 -5.27 5.04 -4.32
C TYR A 12 -6.11 6.32 -4.50
N LEU A 13 -7.42 6.28 -4.29
CA LEU A 13 -8.32 7.45 -4.26
C LEU A 13 -8.56 7.97 -2.83
N ARG A 14 -8.06 7.28 -1.80
CA ARG A 14 -8.17 7.73 -0.41
C ARG A 14 -7.08 8.77 -0.11
N THR A 15 -7.37 10.03 -0.39
CA THR A 15 -6.50 11.16 -0.07
C THR A 15 -6.83 11.73 1.32
N SER A 16 -6.71 10.92 2.37
CA SER A 16 -6.84 11.46 3.72
C SER A 16 -5.66 12.38 4.04
N TYR A 17 -5.92 13.57 4.59
CA TYR A 17 -4.86 14.42 5.12
C TYR A 17 -4.08 13.67 6.21
N LEU A 18 -2.75 13.75 6.14
CA LEU A 18 -1.90 13.14 7.15
C LEU A 18 -1.95 13.95 8.43
N SER A 19 -2.25 13.28 9.54
CA SER A 19 -2.18 13.90 10.87
C SER A 19 -0.73 14.27 11.22
N HIS A 20 -0.57 15.21 12.16
CA HIS A 20 0.77 15.60 12.63
C HIS A 20 1.55 14.39 13.17
N ALA A 21 0.90 13.56 14.00
CA ALA A 21 1.49 12.33 14.53
C ALA A 21 1.97 11.36 13.44
N GLN A 22 1.19 11.19 12.35
CA GLN A 22 1.60 10.36 11.22
C GLN A 22 2.83 10.93 10.50
N LYS A 23 2.92 12.26 10.35
CA LYS A 23 4.08 12.93 9.75
C LYS A 23 5.34 12.75 10.60
N VAL A 24 5.23 12.85 11.92
CA VAL A 24 6.32 12.57 12.88
C VAL A 24 6.77 11.11 12.78
N CYS A 25 5.83 10.16 12.75
CA CYS A 25 6.16 8.73 12.60
C CYS A 25 6.87 8.43 11.28
N ARG A 26 6.46 9.07 10.18
CA ARG A 26 7.13 8.94 8.87
C ARG A 26 8.54 9.52 8.90
N LEU A 27 8.72 10.68 9.52
CA LEU A 27 10.03 11.31 9.71
C LEU A 27 10.96 10.40 10.53
N TYR A 28 10.48 9.88 11.67
CA TYR A 28 11.25 8.97 12.52
C TYR A 28 11.67 7.70 11.77
N LYS A 29 10.73 7.09 11.02
CA LYS A 29 11.04 5.92 10.17
C LYS A 29 12.08 6.24 9.10
N ALA A 30 11.95 7.39 8.43
CA ALA A 30 12.91 7.83 7.42
C ALA A 30 14.30 8.05 8.03
N ALA A 31 14.38 8.73 9.18
CA ALA A 31 15.63 8.97 9.88
C ALA A 31 16.31 7.66 10.30
N LEU A 32 15.57 6.66 10.78
CA LEU A 32 16.13 5.34 11.09
C LEU A 32 16.70 4.62 9.87
N TYR A 33 16.08 4.76 8.69
CA TYR A 33 16.64 4.19 7.46
C TYR A 33 17.93 4.91 7.02
N GLU A 34 18.01 6.22 7.21
CA GLU A 34 19.25 6.97 6.96
C GLU A 34 20.36 6.56 7.93
N VAL A 35 20.06 6.39 9.23
CA VAL A 35 21.02 5.85 10.20
C VAL A 35 21.50 4.45 9.79
N ARG A 36 20.59 3.58 9.33
CA ARG A 36 20.95 2.24 8.83
C ARG A 36 21.79 2.28 7.56
N ALA A 37 21.56 3.28 6.69
CA ALA A 37 22.36 3.46 5.49
C ALA A 37 23.80 3.90 5.81
N LYS A 38 23.99 4.68 6.88
CA LYS A 38 25.31 5.16 7.33
C LYS A 38 26.08 4.16 8.16
N HIS A 39 25.38 3.43 9.03
CA HIS A 39 25.98 2.47 9.96
C HIS A 39 25.65 1.05 9.51
N HIS A 40 26.60 0.41 8.83
CA HIS A 40 26.44 -0.96 8.34
C HIS A 40 26.49 -2.00 9.46
N GLU A 41 27.31 -1.74 10.50
CA GLU A 41 27.39 -2.61 11.66
C GLU A 41 26.15 -2.50 12.55
N ARG A 42 25.68 -3.65 13.04
CA ARG A 42 24.43 -3.74 13.79
C ARG A 42 24.49 -3.06 15.15
N LEU A 43 25.66 -3.08 15.80
CA LEU A 43 25.85 -2.45 17.11
C LEU A 43 25.89 -0.92 16.98
N ASP A 44 26.65 -0.40 16.04
CA ASP A 44 26.70 1.04 15.73
C ASP A 44 25.32 1.58 15.35
N TYR A 45 24.60 0.87 14.46
CA TYR A 45 23.23 1.22 14.11
C TYR A 45 22.33 1.32 15.34
N ARG A 46 22.41 0.34 16.26
CA ARG A 46 21.58 0.32 17.47
C ARG A 46 21.92 1.48 18.39
N TYR A 47 23.20 1.78 18.59
CA TYR A 47 23.64 2.93 19.38
C TYR A 47 23.04 4.23 18.85
N HIS A 48 23.21 4.50 17.55
CA HIS A 48 22.67 5.71 16.92
C HIS A 48 21.14 5.74 16.86
N ALA A 49 20.48 4.59 16.72
CA ALA A 49 19.02 4.51 16.75
C ALA A 49 18.45 4.88 18.13
N VAL A 50 19.13 4.51 19.22
CA VAL A 50 18.75 4.89 20.58
C VAL A 50 18.96 6.39 20.82
N LEU A 51 20.10 6.95 20.39
CA LEU A 51 20.33 8.40 20.46
C LEU A 51 19.30 9.19 19.66
N LEU A 52 18.96 8.71 18.45
CA LEU A 52 17.90 9.31 17.65
C LEU A 52 16.56 9.24 18.40
N ARG A 53 16.23 8.10 19.00
CA ARG A 53 14.98 7.94 19.75
C ARG A 53 14.91 8.91 20.93
N GLN A 54 16.00 9.05 21.68
CA GLN A 54 16.10 10.01 22.78
C GLN A 54 15.78 11.45 22.32
N ARG A 55 16.35 11.90 21.19
CA ARG A 55 16.05 13.24 20.63
C ARG A 55 14.56 13.45 20.32
N PHE A 56 13.87 12.40 19.86
CA PHE A 56 12.42 12.46 19.61
C PHE A 56 11.62 12.45 20.91
N ASP A 57 12.04 11.67 21.90
CA ASP A 57 11.37 11.59 23.20
C ASP A 57 11.52 12.91 23.99
N GLU A 58 12.66 13.61 23.88
CA GLU A 58 12.88 14.96 24.44
C GLU A 58 11.86 16.00 23.93
N ASN A 59 11.36 15.84 22.70
CA ASN A 59 10.40 16.76 22.06
C ASN A 59 8.97 16.19 22.01
N ARG A 60 8.68 15.14 22.79
CA ARG A 60 7.38 14.44 22.74
C ARG A 60 6.24 15.27 23.32
N GLU A 61 6.51 16.09 24.32
CA GLU A 61 5.51 16.81 25.13
C GLU A 61 5.36 18.29 24.71
N VAL A 62 5.59 18.61 23.44
CA VAL A 62 5.38 19.97 22.92
C VAL A 62 3.88 20.20 22.70
N GLU A 63 3.25 21.00 23.57
CA GLU A 63 1.81 21.30 23.51
C GLU A 63 1.45 22.29 22.38
N ASP A 64 2.35 23.23 22.07
CA ASP A 64 2.09 24.29 21.08
C ASP A 64 2.17 23.73 19.65
N PRO A 65 1.05 23.71 18.89
CA PRO A 65 1.01 23.12 17.55
C PRO A 65 1.86 23.88 16.53
N ILE A 66 2.10 25.19 16.71
CA ILE A 66 2.92 25.99 15.80
C ILE A 66 4.38 25.60 15.96
N LYS A 67 4.84 25.49 17.22
CA LYS A 67 6.20 25.03 17.53
C LYS A 67 6.42 23.59 17.07
N ALA A 68 5.48 22.69 17.32
CA ALA A 68 5.57 21.30 16.87
C ALA A 68 5.69 21.21 15.34
N LYS A 69 4.95 22.04 14.59
CA LYS A 69 5.07 22.11 13.13
C LYS A 69 6.43 22.66 12.68
N ALA A 70 6.91 23.73 13.30
CA ALA A 70 8.21 24.32 12.98
C ALA A 70 9.37 23.34 13.25
N LEU A 71 9.32 22.60 14.36
CA LEU A 71 10.27 21.53 14.69
C LEU A 71 10.24 20.40 13.67
N LEU A 72 9.06 20.03 13.20
CA LEU A 72 8.91 19.02 12.16
C LEU A 72 9.56 19.48 10.84
N GLU A 73 9.31 20.73 10.43
CA GLU A 73 9.87 21.31 9.19
C GLU A 73 11.39 21.43 9.27
N SER A 74 11.94 21.87 10.41
CA SER A 74 13.39 21.94 10.62
C SER A 74 14.02 20.54 10.62
N ALA A 75 13.37 19.55 11.22
CA ALA A 75 13.87 18.16 11.24
C ALA A 75 13.81 17.49 9.86
N TYR A 76 12.80 17.76 9.03
CA TYR A 76 12.81 17.33 7.62
C TYR A 76 13.95 17.97 6.84
N SER A 77 14.25 19.24 7.09
CA SER A 77 15.36 19.95 6.46
C SER A 77 16.72 19.36 6.89
N GLU A 78 16.88 19.04 8.19
CA GLU A 78 18.06 18.32 8.71
C GLU A 78 18.21 16.95 8.04
N LEU A 79 17.13 16.17 7.95
CA LEU A 79 17.15 14.85 7.31
C LEU A 79 17.56 14.95 5.84
N GLN A 80 17.01 15.92 5.11
CA GLN A 80 17.32 16.14 3.70
C GLN A 80 18.79 16.53 3.50
N ALA A 81 19.34 17.40 4.37
CA ALA A 81 20.75 17.77 4.32
C ALA A 81 21.70 16.60 4.66
N LYS A 82 21.27 15.71 5.57
CA LYS A 82 22.06 14.56 6.03
C LYS A 82 21.81 13.28 5.23
N LYS A 83 21.05 13.34 4.14
CA LYS A 83 20.65 12.17 3.37
C LYS A 83 21.85 11.46 2.75
N SER A 84 21.91 10.14 2.91
CA SER A 84 22.95 9.32 2.29
C SER A 84 22.77 9.26 0.77
N TYR A 85 23.89 9.27 0.03
CA TYR A 85 23.87 9.13 -1.43
C TYR A 85 23.25 7.79 -1.86
N PHE A 86 23.54 6.72 -1.12
CA PHE A 86 22.94 5.40 -1.29
C PHE A 86 22.00 5.10 -0.11
N PRO A 87 20.70 5.41 -0.21
CA PRO A 87 19.75 5.12 0.86
C PRO A 87 19.47 3.62 0.97
N PHE A 88 19.21 3.16 2.19
CA PHE A 88 18.77 1.79 2.41
C PHE A 88 17.36 1.58 1.85
N ARG A 89 17.18 0.54 1.04
CA ARG A 89 15.88 0.08 0.53
C ARG A 89 15.80 -1.43 0.60
N TRP A 90 14.61 -1.95 0.90
CA TRP A 90 14.38 -3.38 0.81
C TRP A 90 14.35 -3.82 -0.66
N PRO A 91 14.75 -5.07 -0.98
CA PRO A 91 14.84 -5.52 -2.36
C PRO A 91 13.56 -5.34 -3.17
N ASN A 92 12.41 -5.61 -2.57
CA ASN A 92 11.10 -5.57 -3.24
C ASN A 92 10.36 -4.24 -3.07
N ASP A 93 10.93 -3.28 -2.33
CA ASP A 93 10.33 -1.95 -2.19
C ASP A 93 10.56 -1.11 -3.45
N PRO A 94 9.73 -0.09 -3.73
CA PRO A 94 9.99 0.84 -4.83
C PRO A 94 11.41 1.43 -4.78
N GLY A 95 12.15 1.25 -5.88
CA GLY A 95 13.57 1.64 -5.99
C GLY A 95 14.57 0.66 -5.38
N GLY A 96 14.13 -0.50 -4.90
CA GLY A 96 14.98 -1.62 -4.51
C GLY A 96 15.46 -2.44 -5.71
N VAL A 97 16.49 -3.26 -5.50
CA VAL A 97 17.17 -4.03 -6.57
C VAL A 97 16.29 -5.08 -7.24
N ALA A 98 15.26 -5.59 -6.56
CA ALA A 98 14.34 -6.61 -7.06
C ALA A 98 12.93 -6.06 -7.28
N PHE A 99 12.76 -4.73 -7.25
CA PHE A 99 11.45 -4.10 -7.46
C PHE A 99 10.93 -4.41 -8.85
N GLY A 100 9.73 -4.99 -8.93
CA GLY A 100 9.12 -5.36 -10.21
C GLY A 100 9.83 -6.50 -10.94
N ARG A 101 10.74 -7.25 -10.27
CA ARG A 101 11.41 -8.41 -10.89
C ARG A 101 10.41 -9.48 -11.35
N TRP A 102 9.33 -9.67 -10.60
CA TRP A 102 8.27 -10.62 -10.93
C TRP A 102 7.11 -9.90 -11.61
N GLN A 103 6.77 -10.36 -12.81
CA GLN A 103 5.59 -9.86 -13.54
C GLN A 103 4.34 -10.54 -13.00
N TYR A 104 3.31 -9.74 -12.72
CA TYR A 104 1.99 -10.25 -12.40
C TYR A 104 1.19 -10.46 -13.70
N TYR A 105 0.71 -11.69 -13.92
CA TYR A 105 -0.24 -11.99 -14.99
C TYR A 105 -1.64 -12.10 -14.39
N PRO A 106 -2.64 -11.37 -14.94
CA PRO A 106 -4.00 -11.43 -14.43
C PRO A 106 -4.62 -12.81 -14.66
N ASP A 107 -5.34 -13.32 -13.65
CA ASP A 107 -5.99 -14.64 -13.68
C ASP A 107 -6.95 -14.81 -14.87
N ALA A 108 -7.57 -13.71 -15.32
CA ALA A 108 -8.45 -13.70 -16.48
C ALA A 108 -7.79 -14.23 -17.77
N LEU A 109 -6.46 -14.20 -17.89
CA LEU A 109 -5.77 -14.78 -19.06
C LEU A 109 -5.97 -16.28 -19.20
N LEU A 110 -6.23 -17.00 -18.09
CA LEU A 110 -6.51 -18.44 -18.12
C LEU A 110 -7.84 -18.78 -18.81
N ASP A 111 -8.73 -17.79 -18.97
CA ASP A 111 -9.96 -17.98 -19.74
C ASP A 111 -9.70 -18.12 -21.24
N LEU A 112 -8.61 -17.53 -21.73
CA LEU A 112 -8.21 -17.56 -23.14
C LEU A 112 -7.54 -18.87 -23.56
N TRP A 113 -7.22 -19.76 -22.61
CA TRP A 113 -6.57 -21.03 -22.89
C TRP A 113 -7.43 -21.94 -23.77
N HIS A 114 -6.78 -22.72 -24.63
CA HIS A 114 -7.47 -23.67 -25.49
C HIS A 114 -8.11 -24.78 -24.63
N PRO A 115 -9.30 -25.31 -24.97
CA PRO A 115 -9.96 -26.35 -24.18
C PRO A 115 -9.09 -27.58 -23.89
N LEU A 116 -8.20 -27.96 -24.83
CA LEU A 116 -7.25 -29.06 -24.62
C LEU A 116 -6.22 -28.76 -23.51
N GLU A 117 -5.75 -27.51 -23.41
CA GLU A 117 -4.83 -27.10 -22.34
C GLU A 117 -5.55 -27.06 -20.98
N LYS A 118 -6.82 -26.66 -20.98
CA LYS A 118 -7.66 -26.70 -19.77
C LYS A 118 -7.94 -28.13 -19.30
N ALA A 119 -8.14 -29.05 -20.25
CA ALA A 119 -8.41 -30.46 -19.96
C ALA A 119 -7.23 -31.17 -19.26
N GLN A 120 -6.01 -30.62 -19.35
CA GLN A 120 -4.85 -31.10 -18.61
C GLN A 120 -4.97 -30.87 -17.09
N TYR A 121 -5.76 -29.87 -16.66
CA TYR A 121 -5.91 -29.47 -15.25
C TYR A 121 -7.39 -29.44 -14.81
N PRO A 122 -8.11 -30.57 -14.87
CA PRO A 122 -9.57 -30.59 -14.69
C PRO A 122 -10.01 -30.09 -13.31
N ASP A 123 -9.33 -30.53 -12.25
CA ASP A 123 -9.66 -30.14 -10.87
C ASP A 123 -9.44 -28.64 -10.61
N TYR A 124 -8.40 -28.07 -11.22
CA TYR A 124 -8.08 -26.65 -11.08
C TYR A 124 -9.17 -25.79 -11.74
N PHE A 125 -9.54 -26.10 -12.99
CA PHE A 125 -10.56 -25.35 -13.72
C PHE A 125 -11.96 -25.54 -13.11
N ALA A 126 -12.30 -26.73 -12.60
CA ALA A 126 -13.57 -26.95 -11.90
C ALA A 126 -13.70 -26.04 -10.65
N ARG A 127 -12.65 -25.95 -9.83
CA ARG A 127 -12.61 -25.05 -8.67
C ARG A 127 -12.61 -23.57 -9.07
N ARG A 128 -11.96 -23.24 -10.19
CA ARG A 128 -11.92 -21.87 -10.71
C ARG A 128 -13.32 -21.40 -11.13
N GLU A 129 -14.08 -22.21 -11.86
CA GLU A 129 -15.46 -21.87 -12.26
C GLU A 129 -16.39 -21.68 -11.06
N GLN A 130 -16.24 -22.48 -10.00
CA GLN A 130 -16.96 -22.25 -8.74
C GLN A 130 -16.64 -20.85 -8.16
N ARG A 131 -15.35 -20.49 -8.05
CA ARG A 131 -14.94 -19.18 -7.52
C ARG A 131 -15.41 -18.01 -8.38
N LYS A 132 -15.51 -18.18 -9.71
CA LYS A 132 -16.06 -17.15 -10.60
C LYS A 132 -17.53 -16.89 -10.30
N LYS A 133 -18.33 -17.94 -10.08
CA LYS A 133 -19.74 -17.81 -9.67
C LYS A 133 -19.87 -17.12 -8.32
N GLU A 134 -19.11 -17.55 -7.32
CA GLU A 134 -19.09 -16.91 -6.00
C GLU A 134 -18.72 -15.42 -6.08
N TYR A 135 -17.79 -15.05 -6.96
CA TYR A 135 -17.41 -13.65 -7.17
C TYR A 135 -18.57 -12.82 -7.70
N ILE A 136 -19.29 -13.33 -8.72
CA ILE A 136 -20.46 -12.68 -9.31
C ILE A 136 -21.58 -12.53 -8.28
N GLU A 137 -21.86 -13.58 -7.51
CA GLU A 137 -22.86 -13.55 -6.43
C GLU A 137 -22.52 -12.48 -5.38
N ARG A 138 -21.27 -12.43 -4.90
CA ARG A 138 -20.80 -11.42 -3.95
C ARG A 138 -20.83 -10.01 -4.54
N TRP A 139 -20.56 -9.87 -5.83
CA TRP A 139 -20.65 -8.60 -6.54
C TRP A 139 -22.10 -8.09 -6.54
N HIS A 140 -23.05 -8.91 -6.97
CA HIS A 140 -24.47 -8.57 -6.96
C HIS A 140 -25.00 -8.28 -5.54
N GLN A 141 -24.55 -9.03 -4.54
CA GLN A 141 -24.92 -8.76 -3.15
C GLN A 141 -24.42 -7.39 -2.66
N LYS A 142 -23.21 -6.98 -3.09
CA LYS A 142 -22.58 -5.75 -2.61
C LYS A 142 -23.04 -4.50 -3.36
N TYR A 143 -23.28 -4.61 -4.66
CA TYR A 143 -23.54 -3.46 -5.54
C TYR A 143 -24.95 -3.47 -6.16
N GLY A 144 -25.73 -4.54 -5.97
CA GLY A 144 -26.96 -4.80 -6.71
C GLY A 144 -26.69 -5.49 -8.06
N GLN A 145 -27.75 -6.02 -8.68
CA GLN A 145 -27.69 -6.46 -10.07
C GLN A 145 -27.74 -5.24 -10.98
N ASP A 146 -26.90 -5.22 -12.01
CA ASP A 146 -26.94 -4.17 -13.01
C ASP A 146 -28.10 -4.44 -13.99
N ALA A 147 -28.77 -3.41 -14.50
CA ALA A 147 -29.88 -3.56 -15.46
C ALA A 147 -29.43 -4.20 -16.79
N ARG A 148 -28.11 -4.21 -17.05
CA ARG A 148 -27.48 -4.90 -18.17
C ARG A 148 -27.45 -6.42 -17.99
N ASP A 149 -27.43 -6.91 -16.76
CA ASP A 149 -27.38 -8.33 -16.44
C ASP A 149 -28.77 -8.97 -16.46
N THR A 150 -29.84 -8.19 -16.25
CA THR A 150 -31.24 -8.63 -16.25
C THR A 150 -31.87 -8.69 -17.65
N GLY A 151 -31.16 -8.22 -18.69
CA GLY A 151 -31.68 -8.15 -20.06
C GLY A 151 -32.72 -7.05 -20.31
N GLU A 152 -32.96 -6.18 -19.33
CA GLU A 152 -33.91 -5.05 -19.42
C GLU A 152 -33.27 -3.77 -20.00
N TRP A 153 -31.99 -3.84 -20.40
CA TRP A 153 -31.26 -2.71 -20.96
C TRP A 153 -31.74 -2.38 -22.38
N THR A 154 -32.51 -1.32 -22.53
CA THR A 154 -33.08 -0.80 -23.80
C THR A 154 -32.23 0.31 -24.43
N GLY A 155 -30.91 0.30 -24.22
CA GLY A 155 -30.00 1.29 -24.82
C GLY A 155 -29.78 1.07 -26.31
N PRO A 156 -29.34 2.11 -27.07
CA PRO A 156 -29.19 2.01 -28.52
C PRO A 156 -28.10 0.99 -28.88
N MET A 157 -28.48 -0.01 -29.67
CA MET A 157 -27.54 -0.87 -30.38
C MET A 157 -26.80 -0.01 -31.41
N GLY A 158 -25.51 0.23 -31.17
CA GLY A 158 -24.60 0.85 -32.13
C GLY A 158 -24.20 -0.12 -33.23
#